data_AF-A0A1M5WF53-F1
#
_entry.id   AF-A0A1M5WF53-F1
#
_cell.length_a   1.000
_cell.length_b   1.000
_cell.length_c   1.000
_cell.angle_alpha   90.00
_cell.angle_beta   90.00
_cell.angle_gamma   90.00
#
_symmetry.space_group_name_H-M   'P 1'
#
loop_
_entity.id
_entity.type
_entity.pdbx_description
1 polymer ?
#
loop_
_entity_poly.entity_id
_entity_poly.type
_entity_poly.pdbx_seq_one_letter_code
_entity_poly.pdbx_strand_id
1 'polypeptide(L)'
;MDAVMEETFRALAERISNIVGTSWSFMTAIGLVVVWAVTGPLFGFSDTWQLVINTGTTIITFLMVFLIQNTQNREAVSVQLKLDELLCAVQGARTEMVNLDALSDADLARLRKEFERLGKENGSDAIMSMDTASRTEIRLRDDD
;
A
#
# COMPACT_ATOMS: atom_id res chain seq x y z
N MET A 1 -15.32 27.72 11.59
CA MET A 1 -14.51 28.18 10.44
C MET A 1 -13.68 27.02 9.90
N ASP A 2 -13.22 26.12 10.77
CA ASP A 2 -12.45 24.92 10.41
C ASP A 2 -13.22 23.91 9.55
N ALA A 3 -14.46 23.57 9.92
CA ALA A 3 -15.28 22.62 9.14
C ALA A 3 -15.62 23.10 7.71
N VAL A 4 -15.85 24.40 7.53
CA VAL A 4 -16.11 25.00 6.21
C VAL A 4 -14.82 25.04 5.37
N MET A 5 -13.67 25.22 6.00
CA MET A 5 -12.37 25.18 5.34
C MET A 5 -11.99 23.75 4.91
N GLU A 6 -12.30 22.75 5.75
CA GLU A 6 -12.12 21.34 5.39
C GLU A 6 -13.04 20.90 4.24
N GLU A 7 -14.32 21.30 4.24
CA GLU A 7 -15.25 20.98 3.15
C GLU A 7 -14.85 21.64 1.83
N THR A 8 -14.44 22.90 1.86
CA THR A 8 -14.01 23.62 0.64
C THR A 8 -12.68 23.09 0.11
N PHE A 9 -11.72 22.78 0.98
CA PHE A 9 -10.47 22.12 0.61
C PHE A 9 -10.74 20.74 0.01
N ARG A 10 -11.64 19.94 0.62
CA ARG A 10 -12.06 18.64 0.09
C ARG A 10 -12.68 18.75 -1.29
N ALA A 11 -13.66 19.64 -1.46
CA ALA A 11 -14.35 19.82 -2.74
C ALA A 11 -13.38 20.31 -3.83
N LEU A 12 -12.41 21.15 -3.48
CA LEU A 12 -11.36 21.60 -4.39
C LEU A 12 -10.39 20.47 -4.74
N ALA A 13 -9.91 19.72 -3.74
CA ALA A 13 -9.00 18.60 -3.92
C ALA A 13 -9.62 17.48 -4.77
N GLU A 14 -10.89 17.12 -4.53
CA GLU A 14 -11.62 16.13 -5.33
C GLU A 14 -11.82 16.62 -6.78
N ARG A 15 -12.14 17.90 -6.99
CA ARG A 15 -12.25 18.47 -8.33
C ARG A 15 -10.91 18.49 -9.06
N ILE A 16 -9.83 18.89 -8.39
CA ILE A 16 -8.48 18.90 -8.98
C ILE A 16 -8.05 17.47 -9.31
N SER A 17 -8.27 16.51 -8.41
CA SER A 17 -7.92 15.10 -8.63
C SER A 17 -8.68 14.50 -9.82
N ASN A 18 -10.00 14.74 -9.91
CA ASN A 18 -10.82 14.27 -11.03
C ASN A 18 -10.40 14.90 -12.37
N ILE A 19 -10.05 16.18 -12.37
CA ILE A 19 -9.56 16.87 -13.56
C ILE A 19 -8.19 16.29 -13.94
N VAL A 20 -7.21 16.26 -13.04
CA VAL A 20 -5.84 15.79 -13.30
C VAL A 20 -5.82 14.31 -13.72
N GLY A 21 -6.72 13.47 -13.22
CA GLY A 21 -6.82 12.05 -13.56
C GLY A 21 -7.44 11.73 -14.93
N THR A 22 -8.02 12.71 -15.63
CA THR A 22 -8.67 12.47 -16.93
C THR A 22 -7.64 12.45 -18.08
N SER A 23 -7.83 11.59 -19.09
CA SER A 23 -6.93 11.47 -20.26
C SER A 23 -6.72 12.81 -21.01
N TRP A 24 -7.70 13.71 -20.95
CA TRP A 24 -7.60 15.04 -21.56
C TRP A 24 -6.60 15.96 -20.84
N SER A 25 -6.43 15.79 -19.53
CA SER A 25 -5.45 16.56 -18.74
C SER A 25 -4.03 16.14 -19.05
N PHE A 26 -3.80 14.86 -19.32
CA PHE A 26 -2.51 14.37 -19.81
C PHE A 26 -2.14 14.99 -21.17
N MET A 27 -3.09 15.03 -22.12
CA MET A 27 -2.90 15.69 -23.42
C MET A 27 -2.59 17.18 -23.26
N THR A 28 -3.28 17.85 -22.33
CA THR A 28 -3.07 19.28 -22.04
C THR A 28 -1.70 19.54 -21.42
N ALA A 29 -1.24 18.68 -20.51
CA ALA A 29 0.08 18.76 -19.90
C ALA A 29 1.19 18.59 -20.96
N ILE A 30 1.04 17.62 -21.87
CA ILE A 30 1.97 17.46 -23.01
C ILE A 30 1.96 18.73 -23.87
N GLY A 31 0.79 19.27 -24.19
CA GLY A 31 0.67 20.53 -24.96
C GLY A 31 1.41 21.69 -24.29
N LEU A 32 1.27 21.84 -22.97
CA LEU A 32 2.00 22.85 -22.19
C LEU A 32 3.51 22.67 -22.28
N VAL A 33 4.01 21.44 -22.17
CA VAL A 33 5.45 21.13 -22.31
C VAL A 33 5.95 21.46 -23.72
N VAL A 34 5.17 21.15 -24.75
CA VAL A 34 5.53 21.47 -26.15
C VAL A 34 5.56 22.98 -26.38
N VAL A 35 4.55 23.73 -25.92
CA VAL A 35 4.52 25.20 -26.03
C VAL A 35 5.71 25.82 -25.31
N TRP A 36 6.01 25.35 -24.09
CA TRP A 36 7.19 25.78 -23.37
C TRP A 36 8.46 25.50 -24.18
N ALA A 37 8.67 24.28 -24.68
CA ALA A 37 9.85 23.91 -25.46
C ALA A 37 10.03 24.76 -26.73
N VAL A 38 8.94 25.06 -27.44
CA VAL A 38 8.96 25.89 -28.67
C VAL A 38 9.23 27.36 -28.36
N THR A 39 8.86 27.85 -27.18
CA THR A 39 9.22 29.22 -26.75
C THR A 39 10.68 29.33 -26.30
N GLY A 40 11.35 28.23 -25.96
CA GLY A 40 12.76 28.21 -25.54
C GLY A 40 13.75 28.87 -26.51
N PRO A 41 13.74 28.56 -27.82
CA PRO A 41 14.57 29.21 -28.82
C PRO A 41 14.38 30.73 -28.91
N LEU A 42 13.17 31.26 -28.67
CA LEU A 42 12.89 32.70 -28.67
C LEU A 42 13.60 33.43 -27.51
N PHE A 43 13.79 32.74 -26.38
CA PHE A 43 14.46 33.26 -25.19
C PHE A 43 15.91 32.78 -25.06
N GLY A 44 16.48 32.16 -26.09
CA GLY A 44 17.85 31.65 -26.10
C GLY A 44 18.13 30.62 -25.00
N PHE A 45 17.11 29.87 -24.56
CA PHE A 45 17.21 28.94 -23.42
C PHE A 45 17.77 29.59 -22.14
N SER A 46 17.42 30.86 -21.89
CA SER A 46 17.90 31.64 -20.75
C SER A 46 17.63 30.98 -19.39
N ASP A 47 18.44 31.35 -18.40
CA ASP A 47 18.29 30.87 -17.01
C ASP A 47 16.89 31.15 -16.46
N THR A 48 16.29 32.30 -16.78
CA THR A 48 14.92 32.63 -16.36
C THR A 48 13.88 31.69 -16.97
N TRP A 49 14.05 31.31 -18.24
CA TRP A 49 13.12 30.40 -18.93
C TRP A 49 13.16 28.99 -18.35
N GLN A 50 14.36 28.51 -17.96
CA GLN A 50 14.53 27.22 -17.26
C GLN A 50 14.03 27.29 -15.81
N LEU A 51 14.30 28.40 -15.12
CA LEU A 51 13.89 28.62 -13.74
C LEU A 51 12.36 28.58 -13.59
N VAL A 52 11.63 29.20 -14.52
CA VAL A 52 10.15 29.21 -14.49
C VAL A 52 9.57 27.80 -14.51
N ILE A 53 10.04 26.91 -15.38
CA ILE A 53 9.50 25.53 -15.42
C ILE A 53 9.93 24.72 -14.21
N ASN A 54 11.18 24.89 -13.76
CA ASN A 54 11.73 24.11 -12.66
C ASN A 54 11.04 24.50 -11.34
N THR A 55 10.97 25.80 -11.06
CA THR A 55 10.27 26.32 -9.88
C THR A 55 8.79 26.00 -9.93
N GLY A 56 8.12 26.18 -11.07
CA GLY A 56 6.70 25.88 -11.22
C GLY A 56 6.38 24.40 -11.00
N THR A 57 7.14 23.50 -11.65
CA THR A 57 6.95 22.05 -11.51
C THR A 57 7.25 21.59 -10.09
N THR A 58 8.25 22.18 -9.42
CA THR A 58 8.57 21.85 -8.03
C THR A 58 7.41 22.20 -7.10
N ILE A 59 6.81 23.39 -7.24
CA ILE A 59 5.63 23.79 -6.45
C ILE A 59 4.46 22.85 -6.70
N ILE A 60 4.14 22.57 -7.97
CA ILE A 60 3.05 21.66 -8.34
C ILE A 60 3.30 20.27 -7.77
N THR A 61 4.53 19.76 -7.87
CA THR A 61 4.90 18.44 -7.34
C THR A 61 4.77 18.40 -5.83
N PHE A 62 5.23 19.43 -5.12
CA PHE A 62 5.04 19.53 -3.66
C PHE A 62 3.56 19.47 -3.28
N LEU A 63 2.72 20.27 -3.95
CA LEU A 63 1.27 20.25 -3.72
C LEU A 63 0.66 18.88 -4.07
N MET A 64 1.09 18.26 -5.18
CA MET A 64 0.65 16.94 -5.61
C MET A 64 0.98 15.88 -4.56
N VAL A 65 2.19 15.91 -3.97
CA VAL A 65 2.58 15.00 -2.90
C VAL A 65 1.64 15.13 -1.71
N PHE A 66 1.31 16.35 -1.26
CA PHE A 66 0.33 16.55 -0.18
C PHE A 66 -1.07 16.04 -0.56
N LEU A 67 -1.54 16.30 -1.78
CA LEU A 67 -2.84 15.82 -2.27
C LEU A 67 -2.90 14.29 -2.35
N ILE A 68 -1.84 13.66 -2.85
CA ILE A 68 -1.70 12.21 -2.92
C ILE A 68 -1.69 11.64 -1.51
N GLN A 69 -0.89 12.19 -0.59
CA GLN A 69 -0.87 11.75 0.81
C GLN A 69 -2.23 11.88 1.49
N ASN A 70 -2.96 12.97 1.26
CA ASN A 70 -4.31 13.16 1.82
C ASN A 70 -5.31 12.13 1.27
N THR A 71 -5.23 11.84 -0.04
CA THR A 71 -6.11 10.85 -0.69
C THR A 71 -5.75 9.43 -0.24
N GLN A 72 -4.47 9.08 -0.24
CA GLN A 72 -3.96 7.77 0.18
C GLN A 72 -4.22 7.48 1.66
N ASN A 73 -4.08 8.47 2.55
CA ASN A 73 -4.37 8.30 3.97
C ASN A 73 -5.82 7.89 4.22
N ARG A 74 -6.77 8.46 3.44
CA ARG A 74 -8.18 8.11 3.52
C ARG A 74 -8.49 6.75 2.89
N GLU A 75 -7.84 6.41 1.78
CA GLU A 75 -7.99 5.11 1.13
C GLU A 75 -7.49 3.98 2.04
N ALA A 76 -6.37 4.17 2.74
CA ALA A 76 -5.82 3.20 3.70
C ALA A 76 -6.83 2.86 4.81
N VAL A 77 -7.44 3.88 5.43
CA VAL A 77 -8.47 3.69 6.47
C VAL A 77 -9.71 2.97 5.91
N SER A 78 -10.15 3.29 4.69
CA SER A 78 -11.30 2.62 4.09
C SER A 78 -11.05 1.15 3.78
N VAL A 79 -9.81 0.77 3.44
CA VAL A 79 -9.44 -0.64 3.19
C VAL A 79 -9.47 -1.44 4.49
N GLN A 80 -8.90 -0.90 5.58
CA GLN A 80 -8.94 -1.54 6.89
C GLN A 80 -10.38 -1.81 7.34
N LEU A 81 -11.28 -0.81 7.28
CA LEU A 81 -12.69 -0.98 7.65
C LEU A 81 -13.42 -2.05 6.83
N LYS A 82 -13.11 -2.16 5.52
CA LYS A 82 -13.70 -3.20 4.67
C LYS A 82 -13.18 -4.60 5.03
N LEU A 83 -11.90 -4.71 5.39
CA LEU A 83 -11.32 -5.97 5.86
C LEU A 83 -11.92 -6.38 7.21
N ASP A 84 -12.10 -5.44 8.13
CA ASP A 84 -12.74 -5.68 9.43
C ASP A 84 -14.18 -6.18 9.28
N GLU A 85 -14.95 -5.56 8.38
CA GLU A 85 -16.33 -5.97 8.07
C GLU A 85 -16.36 -7.39 7.47
N LEU A 86 -15.45 -7.72 6.54
CA LEU A 86 -15.34 -9.07 5.98
C LEU A 86 -14.93 -10.09 7.04
N LEU A 87 -14.02 -9.75 7.95
CA LEU A 87 -13.59 -10.62 9.03
C LEU A 87 -14.72 -10.87 10.04
N CYS A 88 -15.54 -9.85 10.30
CA CYS A 88 -16.75 -9.96 11.11
C CYS A 88 -17.86 -10.77 10.42
N ALA A 89 -18.03 -10.63 9.09
CA ALA A 89 -19.01 -11.39 8.30
C ALA A 89 -18.61 -12.87 8.15
N VAL A 90 -17.31 -13.17 8.16
CA VAL A 90 -16.77 -14.54 8.22
C VAL A 90 -16.77 -15.02 9.69
N GLN A 91 -17.97 -15.09 10.29
CA GLN A 91 -18.17 -15.72 11.60
C GLN A 91 -17.86 -17.22 11.53
N GLY A 92 -16.62 -17.55 11.88
CA GLY A 92 -16.08 -18.90 11.97
C GLY A 92 -14.56 -18.97 12.13
N ALA A 93 -13.81 -17.91 11.76
CA ALA A 93 -12.37 -17.85 11.97
C ALA A 93 -12.05 -16.97 13.19
N ARG A 94 -11.66 -17.63 14.30
CA ARG A 94 -11.04 -17.08 15.53
C ARG A 94 -11.00 -15.54 15.66
N THR A 95 -11.73 -15.05 16.67
CA THR A 95 -11.75 -13.69 17.24
C THR A 95 -10.36 -13.10 17.61
N GLU A 96 -9.25 -13.83 17.46
CA GLU A 96 -7.89 -13.34 17.70
C GLU A 96 -7.29 -12.49 16.57
N MET A 97 -7.87 -12.48 15.37
CA MET A 97 -7.27 -11.81 14.20
C MET A 97 -7.75 -10.37 13.95
N VAL A 98 -8.67 -9.86 14.77
CA VAL A 98 -9.38 -8.58 14.57
C VAL A 98 -8.52 -7.33 14.86
N ASN A 99 -7.25 -7.44 15.27
CA ASN A 99 -6.47 -6.22 15.52
C ASN A 99 -4.94 -6.37 15.41
N LEU A 100 -4.44 -6.96 14.33
CA LEU A 100 -3.00 -7.03 14.06
C LEU A 100 -2.33 -5.66 13.98
N ASP A 101 -3.06 -4.63 13.54
CA ASP A 101 -2.55 -3.26 13.41
C ASP A 101 -2.53 -2.47 14.73
N ALA A 102 -3.27 -2.92 15.77
CA ALA A 102 -3.24 -2.33 17.11
C ALA A 102 -2.49 -3.17 18.14
N LEU A 103 -1.95 -4.32 17.73
CA LEU A 103 -1.11 -5.17 18.57
C LEU A 103 0.25 -4.50 18.77
N SER A 104 0.69 -4.42 20.03
CA SER A 104 2.03 -3.97 20.38
C SER A 104 3.07 -4.91 19.74
N ASP A 105 4.26 -4.40 19.42
CA ASP A 105 5.39 -5.21 18.92
C ASP A 105 5.66 -6.45 19.78
N ALA A 106 5.41 -6.35 21.10
CA ALA A 106 5.55 -7.46 22.03
C ALA A 106 4.52 -8.58 21.79
N ASP A 107 3.29 -8.23 21.42
CA ASP A 107 2.22 -9.18 21.16
C ASP A 107 2.37 -9.82 19.78
N LEU A 108 2.82 -9.06 18.76
CA LEU A 108 3.23 -9.59 17.46
C LEU A 108 4.37 -10.61 17.59
N ALA A 109 5.38 -10.32 18.43
CA ALA A 109 6.47 -11.25 18.71
C ALA A 109 5.98 -12.52 19.41
N ARG A 110 4.97 -12.41 20.28
CA ARG A 110 4.35 -13.54 20.99
C ARG A 110 3.57 -14.44 20.02
N LEU A 111 2.77 -13.84 19.14
CA LEU A 111 2.00 -14.55 18.12
C LEU A 111 2.91 -15.27 17.11
N ARG A 112 3.99 -14.60 16.66
CA ARG A 112 5.01 -15.21 15.80
C ARG A 112 5.66 -16.44 16.43
N LYS A 113 5.97 -16.38 17.74
CA LYS A 113 6.50 -17.53 18.50
C LYS A 113 5.50 -18.69 18.57
N GLU A 114 4.22 -18.40 18.71
CA GLU A 114 3.17 -19.42 18.77
C GLU A 114 3.01 -20.13 17.41
N PHE A 115 3.02 -19.38 16.31
CA PHE A 115 3.04 -19.96 14.96
C PHE A 115 4.29 -20.79 14.67
N GLU A 116 5.48 -20.32 15.10
CA GLU A 116 6.71 -21.13 15.00
C GLU A 116 6.63 -22.42 15.82
N ARG A 117 5.94 -22.41 16.98
CA ARG A 117 5.74 -23.61 17.79
C ARG A 117 4.81 -24.61 17.10
N LEU A 118 3.66 -24.13 16.59
CA LEU A 118 2.69 -24.96 15.88
C LEU A 118 3.26 -25.53 14.58
N GLY A 119 4.06 -24.75 13.85
CA GLY A 119 4.76 -25.22 12.65
C GLY A 119 5.81 -26.30 12.95
N LYS A 120 6.47 -26.21 14.12
CA LYS A 120 7.41 -27.25 14.59
C LYS A 120 6.71 -28.50 15.10
N GLU A 121 5.58 -28.37 15.79
CA GLU A 121 4.78 -29.53 16.23
C GLU A 121 4.25 -30.33 15.02
N ASN A 122 3.63 -29.66 14.04
CA ASN A 122 3.16 -30.33 12.82
C ASN A 122 4.30 -30.92 11.96
N GLY A 123 5.45 -30.24 11.90
CA GLY A 123 6.64 -30.76 11.20
C GLY A 123 7.29 -31.94 11.91
N SER A 124 7.30 -31.93 13.25
CA SER A 124 7.88 -33.01 14.07
C SER A 124 7.01 -34.27 14.02
N ASP A 125 5.68 -34.13 14.00
CA ASP A 125 4.76 -35.27 13.85
C ASP A 125 4.87 -35.92 12.47
N ALA A 126 5.04 -35.12 11.41
CA ALA A 126 5.27 -35.63 10.06
C ALA A 126 6.62 -36.35 9.91
N ILE A 127 7.69 -35.81 10.50
CA ILE A 127 9.03 -36.43 10.46
C ILE A 127 9.07 -37.70 11.31
N MET A 128 8.42 -37.71 12.48
CA MET A 128 8.33 -38.88 13.36
C MET A 128 7.47 -40.01 12.75
N SER A 129 6.39 -39.67 12.06
CA SER A 129 5.59 -40.63 11.27
C SER A 129 6.43 -41.26 10.14
N MET A 130 7.28 -40.49 9.47
CA MET A 130 8.05 -40.96 8.32
C MET A 130 9.26 -41.82 8.73
N ASP A 131 9.89 -41.51 9.87
CA ASP A 131 10.95 -42.32 10.48
C ASP A 131 10.40 -43.67 10.99
N THR A 132 9.21 -43.66 11.62
CA THR A 132 8.56 -44.89 12.10
C THR A 132 8.14 -45.81 10.95
N ALA A 133 7.67 -45.24 9.83
CA ALA A 133 7.31 -45.99 8.63
C ALA A 133 8.54 -46.63 7.97
N SER A 134 9.62 -45.86 7.75
CA SER A 134 10.89 -46.38 7.20
C SER A 134 11.49 -47.49 8.07
N ARG A 135 11.41 -47.34 9.40
CA ARG A 135 11.97 -48.31 10.34
C ARG A 135 11.17 -49.61 10.41
N THR A 136 9.87 -49.54 10.09
CA THR A 136 9.01 -50.72 10.01
C THR A 136 9.19 -51.44 8.68
N GLU A 137 9.39 -50.71 7.59
CA GLU A 137 9.61 -51.26 6.24
C GLU A 137 10.99 -51.91 6.08
N ILE A 138 12.05 -51.35 6.69
CA ILE A 138 13.39 -51.96 6.73
C ILE A 138 13.36 -53.26 7.55
N ARG A 139 12.63 -53.27 8.68
CA ARG A 139 12.54 -54.46 9.55
C ARG A 139 11.78 -55.61 8.89
N LEU A 140 10.77 -55.33 8.07
CA LEU A 140 10.03 -56.34 7.31
C LEU A 140 10.79 -56.87 6.10
N ARG A 141 11.82 -56.16 5.61
CA ARG A 141 12.65 -56.60 4.48
C ARG A 141 13.82 -57.49 4.90
N ASP A 142 14.20 -57.46 6.18
CA ASP A 142 15.32 -58.26 6.71
C ASP A 142 14.85 -59.62 7.30
N ASP A 143 13.53 -59.87 7.38
CA ASP A 143 12.92 -61.09 7.94
C ASP A 143 12.49 -62.13 6.85
N ASP A 144 12.74 -61.86 5.56
CA ASP A 144 12.54 -62.77 4.39
C ASP A 144 13.89 -63.21 3.77
#